data_AF-A0A392QGG4-F1
#
_entry.id   AF-A0A392QGG4-F1
#
_cell.length_a   1.000
_cell.length_b   1.000
_cell.length_c   1.000
_cell.angle_alpha   90.00
_cell.angle_beta   90.00
_cell.angle_gamma   90.00
#
_symmetry.space_group_name_H-M   'P 1'
#
loop_
_entity.id
_entity.type
_entity.pdbx_description
1 polymer ?
#
loop_
_entity_poly.entity_id
_entity_poly.type
_entity_poly.pdbx_seq_one_letter_code
_entity_poly.pdbx_strand_id
1 'polypeptide(L)' 'MSAGQISVPIVFRGPNGAAAGVGAQHSHCYAAWYGSCPGLKVLAPYSSEDARGLLKAAIRDPDPVVFLENELL' A
#
# COMPACT_ATOMS: atom_id res chain seq x y z
N MET A 1 14.67 2.94 -18.19
CA MET A 1 13.89 1.75 -17.78
C MET A 1 14.64 0.52 -18.20
N SER A 2 14.80 -0.49 -17.35
CA SER A 2 15.63 -1.71 -17.56
C SER A 2 15.12 -2.67 -18.65
N ALA A 3 14.11 -2.29 -19.44
CA ALA A 3 13.42 -3.15 -20.40
C ALA A 3 12.98 -4.51 -19.80
N GLY A 4 12.62 -4.53 -18.51
CA GLY A 4 12.19 -5.74 -17.80
C GLY A 4 13.34 -6.61 -17.26
N GLN A 5 14.60 -6.21 -17.41
CA GLN A 5 15.75 -6.98 -16.91
C GLN A 5 15.93 -6.92 -15.39
N ILE A 6 15.37 -5.91 -14.73
CA ILE A 6 15.48 -5.71 -13.29
C ILE A 6 14.05 -5.56 -12.72
N SER A 7 13.68 -6.45 -11.80
CA SER A 7 12.47 -6.38 -10.99
C SER A 7 12.68 -5.57 -9.72
N VAL A 8 11.60 -5.00 -9.16
CA VAL A 8 11.62 -4.27 -7.88
C VAL A 8 10.61 -4.90 -6.91
N PRO A 9 10.89 -6.08 -6.35
CA PRO A 9 9.98 -6.80 -5.46
C PRO A 9 10.02 -6.23 -4.04
N ILE A 10 9.44 -5.05 -3.85
CA ILE A 10 9.42 -4.35 -2.56
C ILE A 10 7.98 -4.00 -2.20
N VAL A 11 7.61 -4.28 -0.94
CA VAL A 11 6.33 -3.85 -0.37
C VAL A 11 6.58 -2.72 0.62
N PHE A 12 6.10 -1.53 0.31
CA PHE A 12 6.05 -0.40 1.23
C PHE A 12 4.75 -0.47 2.02
N ARG A 13 4.85 -0.43 3.35
CA ARG A 13 3.70 -0.55 4.25
C ARG A 13 3.64 0.64 5.18
N GLY A 14 2.43 1.04 5.54
CA GLY A 14 2.23 2.06 6.55
C GLY A 14 0.76 2.36 6.82
N PRO A 15 0.49 3.02 7.96
CA PRO A 15 -0.84 3.51 8.28
C PRO A 15 -1.32 4.54 7.25
N ASN A 16 -2.61 4.53 6.92
CA ASN A 16 -3.22 5.43 5.94
C ASN A 16 -4.70 5.67 6.23
N GLY A 17 -5.12 6.93 6.09
CA GLY A 17 -6.47 7.37 6.41
C GLY A 17 -6.61 7.85 7.85
N ALA A 18 -7.83 8.17 8.26
CA ALA A 18 -8.12 8.73 9.57
C ALA A 18 -7.91 7.70 10.69
N ALA A 19 -7.33 8.14 11.81
CA ALA A 19 -7.16 7.37 13.04
C ALA A 19 -7.70 8.13 14.25
N ALA A 20 -7.88 7.44 15.38
CA ALA A 20 -8.47 8.03 16.58
C ALA A 20 -7.48 8.94 17.32
N GLY A 21 -7.86 10.19 17.56
CA GLY A 21 -7.10 11.11 18.41
C GLY A 21 -5.81 11.67 17.80
N VAL A 22 -5.65 11.57 16.48
CA VAL A 22 -4.47 12.09 15.76
C VAL A 22 -4.82 13.28 14.87
N GLY A 23 -3.83 14.12 14.58
CA GLY A 23 -3.99 15.35 13.81
C GLY A 23 -3.80 15.18 12.30
N ALA A 24 -3.83 16.30 11.57
CA ALA A 24 -3.78 16.32 10.10
C ALA A 24 -2.64 15.47 9.49
N GLN A 25 -1.42 15.59 10.01
CA GLN A 25 -0.24 14.87 9.49
C GLN A 25 -0.32 13.33 9.63
N HIS A 26 -1.24 12.83 10.46
CA HIS A 26 -1.40 11.41 10.79
C HIS A 26 -2.77 10.87 10.32
N SER A 27 -3.51 11.60 9.49
CA SER A 27 -4.85 11.21 9.03
C SER A 27 -5.08 11.34 7.53
N HIS A 28 -4.02 11.63 6.77
CA HIS A 28 -4.12 11.75 5.32
C HIS A 28 -4.36 10.40 4.66
N CYS A 29 -5.11 10.42 3.55
CA CYS A 29 -5.24 9.27 2.66
C CYS A 29 -4.42 9.52 1.39
N TYR A 30 -3.33 8.78 1.21
CA TYR A 30 -2.41 8.90 0.07
C TYR A 30 -2.75 7.96 -1.09
N ALA A 31 -3.88 7.24 -1.04
CA ALA A 31 -4.27 6.30 -2.08
C ALA A 31 -4.34 6.94 -3.47
N ALA A 32 -4.91 8.14 -3.59
CA ALA A 32 -4.99 8.86 -4.86
C ALA A 32 -3.61 9.31 -5.37
N TRP A 33 -2.72 9.72 -4.46
CA TRP A 33 -1.39 10.19 -4.83
C TRP A 33 -0.55 9.03 -5.37
N TYR A 34 -0.43 7.93 -4.62
CA TYR A 34 0.29 6.74 -5.08
C TYR A 34 -0.39 6.08 -6.29
N GLY A 35 -1.73 6.07 -6.34
CA GLY A 35 -2.48 5.48 -7.46
C GLY A 35 -2.29 6.23 -8.78
N SER A 36 -1.84 7.48 -8.72
CA SER A 36 -1.49 8.27 -9.91
C SER A 36 -0.07 8.00 -10.43
N CYS A 37 0.77 7.27 -9.70
CA CYS A 37 2.14 6.97 -10.09
C CYS A 37 2.21 5.67 -10.92
N PRO A 38 2.55 5.72 -12.22
CA PRO A 38 2.65 4.53 -13.05
C PRO A 38 3.75 3.57 -12.55
N GLY A 39 3.46 2.27 -12.60
CA GLY A 39 4.39 1.22 -12.15
C GLY A 39 4.28 0.86 -10.67
N LEU A 40 3.48 1.58 -9.88
CA LEU A 40 3.12 1.16 -8.52
C LEU A 40 1.80 0.38 -8.54
N LYS A 41 1.75 -0.71 -7.78
CA LYS A 41 0.50 -1.33 -7.36
C LYS A 41 0.11 -0.76 -6.00
N VAL A 42 -1.12 -0.26 -5.85
CA VAL A 42 -1.58 0.39 -4.61
C VAL A 42 -2.76 -0.39 -4.05
N LEU A 43 -2.64 -0.82 -2.79
CA LEU A 43 -3.64 -1.63 -2.10
C LEU A 43 -4.09 -0.94 -0.82
N ALA A 44 -5.39 -1.01 -0.52
CA ALA A 44 -5.98 -0.61 0.75
C ALA A 44 -6.92 -1.73 1.23
N PRO A 45 -6.51 -2.60 2.17
CA PRO A 45 -7.37 -3.67 2.66
C PRO A 45 -8.53 -3.12 3.50
N TYR A 46 -9.62 -3.88 3.58
CA TYR A 46 -10.82 -3.50 4.35
C TYR A 46 -11.11 -4.42 5.53
N SER A 47 -10.81 -5.71 5.42
CA SER A 47 -11.00 -6.69 6.49
C SER A 47 -9.70 -7.36 6.91
N SER A 48 -9.71 -8.06 8.05
CA SER A 48 -8.57 -8.87 8.50
C SER A 48 -8.24 -10.02 7.55
N GLU A 49 -9.25 -10.57 6.87
CA GLU A 49 -9.06 -11.59 5.83
C GLU A 49 -8.36 -11.00 4.60
N ASP A 50 -8.82 -9.83 4.13
CA ASP A 50 -8.21 -9.13 3.01
C ASP A 50 -6.76 -8.74 3.34
N ALA A 51 -6.52 -8.17 4.53
CA ALA A 51 -5.19 -7.76 4.96
C ALA A 51 -4.21 -8.95 4.93
N ARG A 52 -4.61 -10.10 5.48
CA ARG A 52 -3.81 -11.33 5.47
C ARG A 52 -3.57 -11.86 4.06
N GLY A 53 -4.61 -11.91 3.23
CA GLY A 53 -4.55 -12.46 1.87
C GLY A 53 -3.72 -11.57 0.95
N LEU A 54 -4.06 -10.30 0.89
CA LEU A 54 -3.43 -9.31 0.03
C LEU A 54 -1.98 -9.04 0.42
N LEU A 55 -1.63 -9.02 1.71
CA LEU A 55 -0.23 -8.83 2.11
C LEU A 55 0.65 -10.00 1.66
N LYS A 56 0.15 -11.23 1.75
CA LYS A 56 0.85 -12.41 1.24
C LYS A 56 0.99 -12.38 -0.28
N ALA A 57 -0.03 -11.90 -0.99
CA ALA A 57 0.02 -11.72 -2.43
C ALA A 57 1.05 -10.65 -2.82
N ALA A 58 1.02 -9.49 -2.15
CA ALA A 58 1.94 -8.37 -2.37
C ALA A 58 3.41 -8.77 -2.17
N ILE A 59 3.73 -9.53 -1.12
CA ILE A 59 5.11 -9.99 -0.85
C ILE A 59 5.64 -10.92 -1.94
N ARG A 60 4.76 -11.65 -2.62
CA ARG A 60 5.14 -12.59 -3.71
C ARG A 60 5.15 -11.92 -5.08
N ASP A 61 4.69 -10.68 -5.16
CA ASP A 61 4.59 -9.94 -6.41
C ASP A 61 5.98 -9.41 -6.83
N PRO A 62 6.38 -9.55 -8.11
CA PRO A 62 7.65 -9.04 -8.59
C PRO A 62 7.70 -7.51 -8.75
N ASP A 63 6.55 -6.84 -8.69
CA ASP A 63 6.40 -5.39 -8.85
C ASP A 63 6.35 -4.67 -7.50
N PRO A 64 6.68 -3.36 -7.45
CA PRO A 64 6.60 -2.60 -6.21
C PRO A 64 5.15 -2.37 -5.79
N VAL A 65 4.85 -2.68 -4.52
CA VAL A 65 3.51 -2.55 -3.94
C VAL A 65 3.52 -1.54 -2.80
N VAL A 66 2.56 -0.62 -2.81
CA VAL A 66 2.23 0.26 -1.67
C VAL A 66 0.99 -0.29 -0.99
N PHE A 67 1.13 -0.66 0.29
CA PHE A 67 0.10 -1.29 1.09
C PHE A 67 -0.33 -0.34 2.21
N LEU A 68 -1.50 0.28 2.02
CA LEU A 68 -2.03 1.38 2.83
C LEU A 68 -3.02 0.86 3.87
N GLU A 69 -2.59 0.74 5.12
CA GLU A 69 -3.35 0.07 6.19
C GLU A 69 -4.14 1.08 7.01
N ASN A 70 -5.46 0.96 7.10
CA ASN A 70 -6.23 1.84 7.97
C ASN A 70 -6.01 1.47 9.45
N GLU A 71 -5.70 2.45 10.30
CA GLU A 71 -5.41 2.23 11.72
C GLU A 71 -6.64 1.87 12.57
N LEU A 72 -7.85 2.09 12.05
CA LEU A 72 -9.12 1.77 12.72
C LEU A 72 -9.66 0.38 12.36
N LEU A 73 -8.91 -0.39 11.58
CA LEU A 73 -9.30 -1.68 11.01
C LEU A 73 -9.03 -2.85 11.97
#